data_AF-A0A9D2EET7-F1
#
_entry.id   AF-A0A9D2EET7-F1
#
_cell.length_a   1.000
_cell.length_b   1.000
_cell.length_c   1.000
_cell.angle_alpha   90.00
_cell.angle_beta   90.00
_cell.angle_gamma   90.00
#
_symmetry.space_group_name_H-M   'P 1'
#
loop_
_entity.id
_entity.type
_entity.pdbx_description
1 polymer ?
#
loop_
_entity_poly.entity_id
_entity_poly.type
_entity_poly.pdbx_seq_one_letter_code
_entity_poly.pdbx_strand_id
1 'polypeptide(L)'
;LCAPVRSLLAGGAVEWVHLDERAHLGTLLLRDPAILQYPPQITGAVRPQQLLIVANQAPAERDGSDPRYVPADVSAHARELFGVDPQWVPQSPTLRRELERTGGADLTDWDNPGVIDADHWHVRPARPPGRALVVGRYSRDEPIKFPASAEELLTGYGFGPDVRVRMMGATGTVPQLLRAAGRSDRVPGNWELESYQAQPVREFLAGLDIFLYLDHPRATEGFGRVILEAAASGVLTIVSPKHRDTFGDTVLYAEPDEVVALVHRWVADPAAYATQVEHSRSRVAERFGYTRFTAQIRSLPGEQPPAPEPPHGPGWWVRRSSDPHEPLPEHDGATQQVISLTVRTPADGQRGDRLHLVHPRTATAQEIRLALAAALAEAEQTAPSSPVVP
;
A
#
# COMPACT_ATOMS: atom_id res chain seq x y z
N LEU A 1 -6.22 -12.28 8.84
CA LEU A 1 -5.19 -11.21 8.94
C LEU A 1 -3.80 -11.78 8.89
N CYS A 2 -2.87 -11.10 8.20
CA CYS A 2 -1.47 -11.52 8.19
C CYS A 2 -0.79 -11.25 9.54
N ALA A 3 0.28 -11.99 9.84
CA ALA A 3 1.00 -11.88 11.11
C ALA A 3 1.53 -10.46 11.41
N PRO A 4 2.07 -9.69 10.44
CA PRO A 4 2.53 -8.33 10.71
C PRO A 4 1.43 -7.39 11.24
N VAL A 5 0.24 -7.42 10.63
CA VAL A 5 -0.90 -6.58 11.08
C VAL A 5 -1.36 -6.99 12.48
N ARG A 6 -1.41 -8.30 12.76
CA ARG A 6 -1.75 -8.80 14.10
C ARG A 6 -0.75 -8.34 15.15
N SER A 7 0.54 -8.28 14.81
CA SER A 7 1.58 -7.78 15.72
C SER A 7 1.40 -6.28 16.02
N LEU A 8 1.04 -5.48 15.02
CA LEU A 8 0.79 -4.05 15.21
C LEU A 8 -0.44 -3.80 16.08
N LEU A 9 -1.52 -4.58 15.88
CA LEU A 9 -2.72 -4.55 16.72
C LEU A 9 -2.42 -4.95 18.17
N ALA A 10 -1.73 -6.08 18.37
CA ALA A 10 -1.36 -6.55 19.70
C ALA A 10 -0.42 -5.57 20.44
N GLY A 11 0.43 -4.85 19.70
CA GLY A 11 1.30 -3.81 20.24
C GLY A 11 0.62 -2.45 20.41
N GLY A 12 -0.66 -2.30 20.08
CA GLY A 12 -1.39 -1.03 20.17
C GLY A 12 -0.91 0.06 19.20
N ALA A 13 -0.08 -0.28 18.21
CA ALA A 13 0.44 0.66 17.23
C ALA A 13 -0.61 1.04 16.16
N VAL A 14 -1.59 0.17 15.94
CA VAL A 14 -2.75 0.40 15.09
C VAL A 14 -4.00 -0.10 15.80
N GLU A 15 -5.13 0.49 15.49
CA GLU A 15 -6.45 0.07 15.96
C GLU A 15 -7.21 -0.62 14.83
N TRP A 16 -8.03 -1.62 15.18
CA TRP A 16 -8.97 -2.22 14.26
C TRP A 16 -10.28 -1.46 14.32
N VAL A 17 -10.68 -0.84 13.23
CA VAL A 17 -11.98 -0.15 13.11
C VAL A 17 -12.88 -0.93 12.18
N HIS A 18 -14.07 -1.31 12.66
CA HIS A 18 -15.11 -1.90 11.82
C HIS A 18 -15.95 -0.83 11.12
N LEU A 19 -16.55 -1.17 9.98
CA LEU A 19 -17.28 -0.22 9.13
C LEU A 19 -18.58 0.32 9.79
N ASP A 20 -19.15 -0.45 10.71
CA ASP A 20 -20.32 -0.12 11.53
C ASP A 20 -19.98 0.57 12.85
N GLU A 21 -18.69 0.77 13.16
CA GLU A 21 -18.24 1.53 14.34
C GLU A 21 -18.21 3.03 14.09
N ARG A 22 -18.51 3.79 15.14
CA ARG A 22 -18.42 5.26 15.10
C ARG A 22 -16.97 5.69 15.19
N ALA A 23 -16.39 6.07 14.06
CA ALA A 23 -15.02 6.57 13.99
C ALA A 23 -14.94 7.82 13.14
N HIS A 24 -14.25 8.85 13.64
CA HIS A 24 -13.95 10.06 12.89
C HIS A 24 -12.48 10.02 12.50
N LEU A 25 -12.20 10.07 11.20
CA LEU A 25 -10.86 9.89 10.66
C LEU A 25 -10.44 11.17 9.91
N GLY A 26 -9.16 11.54 9.95
CA GLY A 26 -8.66 12.58 9.05
C GLY A 26 -8.71 12.10 7.60
N THR A 27 -7.97 11.04 7.29
CA THR A 27 -7.90 10.47 5.95
C THR A 27 -8.20 8.97 5.97
N LEU A 28 -9.12 8.52 5.11
CA LEU A 28 -9.33 7.12 4.79
C LEU A 28 -8.72 6.79 3.43
N LEU A 29 -7.70 5.93 3.44
CA LEU A 29 -7.09 5.39 2.22
C LEU A 29 -7.67 4.01 1.92
N LEU A 30 -8.57 3.94 0.93
CA LEU A 30 -9.16 2.69 0.48
C LEU A 30 -8.32 2.08 -0.65
N ARG A 31 -7.83 0.86 -0.45
CA ARG A 31 -7.16 0.07 -1.49
C ARG A 31 -8.12 -0.99 -2.01
N ASP A 32 -7.93 -1.38 -3.27
CA ASP A 32 -8.77 -2.34 -4.00
C ASP A 32 -10.19 -1.82 -4.28
N PRO A 33 -10.36 -0.93 -5.28
CA PRO A 33 -11.65 -0.28 -5.57
C PRO A 33 -12.79 -1.25 -5.91
N ALA A 34 -12.47 -2.48 -6.35
CA ALA A 34 -13.47 -3.47 -6.74
C ALA A 34 -14.40 -3.86 -5.59
N ILE A 35 -13.95 -3.75 -4.33
CA ILE A 35 -14.78 -4.04 -3.15
C ILE A 35 -15.97 -3.09 -3.02
N LEU A 36 -15.90 -1.91 -3.65
CA LEU A 36 -16.96 -0.91 -3.67
C LEU A 36 -17.84 -0.98 -4.92
N GLN A 37 -17.62 -1.91 -5.84
CA GLN A 37 -18.58 -2.14 -6.92
C GLN A 37 -19.93 -2.62 -6.36
N TYR A 38 -19.88 -3.41 -5.29
CA TYR A 38 -21.05 -3.93 -4.57
C TYR A 38 -20.78 -3.85 -3.05
N PRO A 39 -20.89 -2.65 -2.44
CA PRO A 39 -20.58 -2.46 -1.03
C PRO A 39 -21.60 -3.19 -0.12
N PRO A 40 -21.23 -3.49 1.14
CA PRO A 40 -22.18 -4.01 2.11
C PRO A 40 -23.25 -2.95 2.45
N GLN A 41 -24.48 -3.41 2.73
CA GLN A 41 -25.57 -2.55 3.19
C GLN A 41 -25.43 -2.30 4.70
N ILE A 42 -24.69 -1.24 5.04
CA ILE A 42 -24.47 -0.81 6.42
C ILE A 42 -24.73 0.68 6.49
N THR A 43 -25.49 1.13 7.49
CA THR A 43 -25.62 2.55 7.80
C THR A 43 -24.31 3.03 8.45
N GLY A 44 -23.46 3.66 7.65
CA GLY A 44 -22.08 3.94 8.00
C GLY A 44 -21.92 4.78 9.28
N ALA A 45 -20.97 4.37 10.12
CA ALA A 45 -20.58 5.09 11.32
C ALA A 45 -19.14 5.63 11.23
N VAL A 46 -18.34 5.13 10.29
CA VAL A 46 -17.03 5.69 9.92
C VAL A 46 -17.21 6.94 9.06
N ARG A 47 -16.62 8.06 9.48
CA ARG A 47 -16.69 9.37 8.83
C ARG A 47 -15.29 9.95 8.67
N PRO A 48 -14.65 9.76 7.51
CA PRO A 48 -13.40 10.43 7.21
C PRO A 48 -13.63 11.87 6.75
N GLN A 49 -12.70 12.77 7.03
CA GLN A 49 -12.69 14.12 6.41
C GLN A 49 -12.29 14.03 4.93
N GLN A 50 -11.38 13.11 4.60
CA GLN A 50 -10.91 12.86 3.24
C GLN A 50 -10.97 11.37 2.89
N LEU A 51 -11.48 11.05 1.71
CA LEU A 51 -11.50 9.69 1.18
C LEU A 51 -10.65 9.59 -0.08
N LEU A 52 -9.61 8.76 -0.01
CA LEU A 52 -8.70 8.49 -1.12
C LEU A 52 -8.86 7.03 -1.59
N ILE A 53 -9.32 6.84 -2.82
CA ILE A 53 -9.43 5.52 -3.46
C ILE A 53 -8.16 5.26 -4.26
N VAL A 54 -7.36 4.30 -3.83
CA VAL A 54 -6.15 3.90 -4.54
C VAL A 54 -6.52 2.93 -5.65
N ALA A 55 -6.43 3.38 -6.90
CA ALA A 55 -6.53 2.49 -8.05
C ALA A 55 -5.23 1.69 -8.20
N ASN A 56 -5.23 0.49 -7.61
CA ASN A 56 -4.15 -0.49 -7.70
C ASN A 56 -4.24 -1.39 -8.94
N GLN A 57 -5.37 -1.37 -9.63
CA GLN A 57 -5.63 -2.12 -10.86
C GLN A 57 -6.57 -1.32 -11.78
N ALA A 58 -6.50 -1.59 -13.08
CA ALA A 58 -7.39 -0.95 -14.05
C ALA A 58 -8.85 -1.46 -13.87
N PRO A 59 -9.86 -0.64 -14.24
CA PRO A 59 -11.27 -1.04 -14.22
C PRO A 59 -11.57 -2.32 -15.02
N ALA A 60 -10.84 -2.54 -16.12
CA ALA A 60 -10.82 -3.74 -16.94
C ALA A 60 -9.46 -3.85 -17.65
N GLU A 61 -9.19 -4.98 -18.32
CA GLU A 61 -8.08 -5.01 -19.29
C GLU A 61 -8.37 -4.11 -20.50
N ARG A 62 -7.32 -3.72 -21.22
CA ARG A 62 -7.43 -2.79 -22.37
C ARG A 62 -8.31 -3.28 -23.51
N ASP A 63 -8.46 -4.60 -23.64
CA ASP A 63 -9.34 -5.21 -24.63
C ASP A 63 -10.79 -5.39 -24.15
N GLY A 64 -11.11 -4.86 -22.96
CA GLY A 64 -12.42 -4.98 -22.32
C GLY A 64 -12.65 -6.32 -21.63
N SER A 65 -11.68 -7.24 -21.66
CA SER A 65 -11.75 -8.47 -20.86
C SER A 65 -11.50 -8.19 -19.37
N ASP A 66 -11.87 -9.15 -18.52
CA ASP A 66 -11.75 -9.05 -17.06
C ASP A 66 -12.33 -7.73 -16.49
N PRO A 67 -13.64 -7.44 -16.69
CA PRO A 67 -14.27 -6.27 -16.08
C PRO A 67 -14.29 -6.43 -14.56
N ARG A 68 -13.70 -5.47 -13.85
CA ARG A 68 -13.53 -5.50 -12.39
C ARG A 68 -14.46 -4.53 -11.67
N TYR A 69 -14.51 -3.29 -12.15
CA TYR A 69 -15.35 -2.24 -11.57
C TYR A 69 -15.62 -1.11 -12.56
N VAL A 70 -16.63 -0.30 -12.25
CA VAL A 70 -16.98 0.94 -12.95
C VAL A 70 -16.64 2.11 -12.03
N PRO A 71 -15.71 3.03 -12.40
CA PRO A 71 -15.26 4.08 -11.49
C PRO A 71 -16.38 5.01 -10.99
N ALA A 72 -17.38 5.28 -11.82
CA ALA A 72 -18.54 6.09 -11.43
C ALA A 72 -19.37 5.41 -10.33
N ASP A 73 -19.65 4.11 -10.46
CA ASP A 73 -20.40 3.33 -9.47
C ASP A 73 -19.62 3.26 -8.16
N VAL A 74 -18.33 2.94 -8.23
CA VAL A 74 -17.44 2.90 -7.06
C VAL A 74 -17.43 4.26 -6.36
N SER A 75 -17.35 5.37 -7.10
CA SER A 75 -17.36 6.70 -6.51
C SER A 75 -18.69 7.04 -5.82
N ALA A 76 -19.81 6.66 -6.44
CA ALA A 76 -21.14 6.85 -5.86
C ALA A 76 -21.31 6.03 -4.57
N HIS A 77 -20.94 4.75 -4.59
CA HIS A 77 -21.00 3.86 -3.44
C HIS A 77 -20.08 4.30 -2.30
N ALA A 78 -18.87 4.78 -2.61
CA ALA A 78 -17.97 5.29 -1.58
C ALA A 78 -18.56 6.54 -0.90
N ARG A 79 -19.13 7.46 -1.68
CA ARG A 79 -19.82 8.65 -1.16
C ARG A 79 -21.00 8.27 -0.27
N GLU A 80 -21.83 7.32 -0.71
CA GLU A 80 -22.97 6.83 0.08
C GLU A 80 -22.53 6.24 1.42
N LEU A 81 -21.47 5.42 1.42
CA LEU A 81 -21.00 4.71 2.59
C LEU A 81 -20.30 5.63 3.62
N PHE A 82 -19.46 6.55 3.13
CA PHE A 82 -18.57 7.36 3.97
C PHE A 82 -19.02 8.82 4.15
N GLY A 83 -19.98 9.29 3.35
CA GLY A 83 -20.55 10.64 3.44
C GLY A 83 -19.66 11.75 2.87
N VAL A 84 -18.57 11.42 2.19
CA VAL A 84 -17.64 12.37 1.56
C VAL A 84 -17.31 11.94 0.14
N ASP A 85 -17.02 12.94 -0.70
CA ASP A 85 -16.65 12.72 -2.10
C ASP A 85 -15.26 12.05 -2.18
N PRO A 86 -15.11 10.89 -2.84
CA PRO A 86 -13.81 10.25 -2.98
C PRO A 86 -12.96 10.96 -4.03
N GLN A 87 -11.67 11.11 -3.75
CA GLN A 87 -10.66 11.35 -4.76
C GLN A 87 -9.92 10.06 -5.10
N TRP A 88 -9.60 9.87 -6.36
CA TRP A 88 -8.91 8.69 -6.87
C TRP A 88 -7.43 8.97 -7.03
N VAL A 89 -6.62 8.07 -6.50
CA VAL A 89 -5.17 8.14 -6.50
C VAL A 89 -4.61 6.98 -7.32
N PRO A 90 -4.23 7.19 -8.58
CA PRO A 90 -3.69 6.13 -9.43
C PRO A 90 -2.38 5.58 -8.89
N GLN A 91 -2.14 4.28 -9.04
CA GLN A 91 -0.87 3.66 -8.64
C GLN A 91 0.22 3.78 -9.71
N SER A 92 -0.11 4.20 -10.93
CA SER A 92 0.87 4.47 -11.98
C SER A 92 0.33 5.46 -13.02
N PRO A 93 1.22 6.10 -13.80
CA PRO A 93 0.82 6.95 -14.93
C PRO A 93 -0.04 6.21 -15.96
N THR A 94 0.18 4.90 -16.11
CA THR A 94 -0.64 4.07 -16.99
C THR A 94 -2.06 3.93 -16.45
N LEU A 95 -2.24 3.67 -15.15
CA LEU A 95 -3.57 3.60 -14.55
C LEU A 95 -4.28 4.95 -14.56
N ARG A 96 -3.54 6.05 -14.36
CA ARG A 96 -4.08 7.41 -14.51
C ARG A 96 -4.73 7.59 -15.87
N ARG A 97 -4.01 7.30 -16.95
CA ARG A 97 -4.53 7.40 -18.33
C ARG A 97 -5.72 6.48 -18.58
N GLU A 98 -5.73 5.27 -18.03
CA GLU A 98 -6.88 4.37 -18.16
C GLU A 98 -8.12 4.91 -17.44
N LEU A 99 -7.96 5.51 -16.26
CA LEU A 99 -9.06 6.13 -15.52
C LEU A 99 -9.56 7.41 -16.21
N GLU A 100 -8.66 8.25 -16.73
CA GLU A 100 -9.02 9.42 -17.53
C GLU A 100 -9.83 9.02 -18.77
N ARG A 101 -9.42 7.93 -19.44
CA ARG A 101 -10.10 7.40 -20.62
C ARG A 101 -11.48 6.82 -20.29
N THR A 102 -11.60 6.09 -19.19
CA THR A 102 -12.89 5.49 -18.75
C THR A 102 -13.84 6.54 -18.18
N GLY A 103 -13.32 7.57 -17.52
CA GLY A 103 -14.10 8.60 -16.82
C GLY A 103 -14.75 8.10 -15.53
N GLY A 104 -15.43 9.00 -14.83
CA GLY A 104 -16.16 8.67 -13.59
C GLY A 104 -15.31 8.59 -12.33
N ALA A 105 -14.02 8.96 -12.40
CA ALA A 105 -13.12 9.09 -11.26
C ALA A 105 -12.60 10.54 -11.16
N ASP A 106 -12.75 11.17 -10.00
CA ASP A 106 -12.12 12.46 -9.71
C ASP A 106 -10.66 12.23 -9.29
N LEU A 107 -9.71 12.47 -10.20
CA LEU A 107 -8.31 12.11 -9.98
C LEU A 107 -7.55 13.19 -9.21
N THR A 108 -6.71 12.78 -8.26
CA THR A 108 -5.68 13.65 -7.68
C THR A 108 -4.66 14.08 -8.74
N ASP A 109 -3.95 15.18 -8.51
CA ASP A 109 -2.83 15.63 -9.35
C ASP A 109 -1.52 14.85 -9.12
N TRP A 110 -1.51 13.94 -8.15
CA TRP A 110 -0.40 13.06 -7.80
C TRP A 110 -0.78 11.57 -7.87
N ASP A 111 0.21 10.69 -8.04
CA ASP A 111 0.07 9.23 -8.04
C ASP A 111 0.61 8.62 -6.74
N ASN A 112 0.05 7.49 -6.32
CA ASN A 112 0.50 6.69 -5.18
C ASN A 112 1.18 5.40 -5.68
N PRO A 113 2.42 5.48 -6.20
CA PRO A 113 3.14 4.29 -6.65
C PRO A 113 3.20 3.26 -5.54
N GLY A 114 3.17 1.98 -5.90
CA GLY A 114 3.19 0.97 -4.86
C GLY A 114 4.51 0.98 -4.09
N VAL A 115 4.40 0.57 -2.83
CA VAL A 115 5.44 0.77 -1.82
C VAL A 115 6.14 -0.54 -1.56
N ILE A 116 7.47 -0.50 -1.45
CA ILE A 116 8.32 -1.65 -1.20
C ILE A 116 9.34 -1.37 -0.10
N ASP A 117 9.61 -2.37 0.74
CA ASP A 117 10.71 -2.36 1.69
C ASP A 117 12.03 -2.67 0.98
N ALA A 118 12.70 -1.64 0.48
CA ALA A 118 13.94 -1.80 -0.30
C ALA A 118 15.03 -2.58 0.46
N ASP A 119 15.10 -2.41 1.79
CA ASP A 119 16.09 -3.07 2.64
C ASP A 119 15.76 -4.55 2.84
N HIS A 120 14.48 -4.87 3.10
CA HIS A 120 14.03 -6.27 3.18
C HIS A 120 14.31 -7.04 1.89
N TRP A 121 14.12 -6.39 0.74
CA TRP A 121 14.30 -7.04 -0.56
C TRP A 121 15.76 -7.19 -0.97
N HIS A 122 16.69 -6.43 -0.39
CA HIS A 122 18.13 -6.58 -0.66
C HIS A 122 18.66 -7.94 -0.17
N VAL A 123 18.91 -8.83 -1.12
CA VAL A 123 19.36 -10.21 -0.84
C VAL A 123 20.58 -10.62 -1.65
N ARG A 124 20.92 -9.86 -2.70
CA ARG A 124 22.11 -10.11 -3.52
C ARG A 124 23.16 -9.03 -3.22
N PRO A 125 24.28 -9.38 -2.56
CA PRO A 125 25.38 -8.44 -2.36
C PRO A 125 25.99 -8.04 -3.70
N ALA A 126 26.69 -6.90 -3.72
CA ALA A 126 27.41 -6.44 -4.89
C ALA A 126 28.42 -7.50 -5.35
N ARG A 127 28.13 -8.13 -6.50
CA ARG A 127 29.00 -9.11 -7.14
C ARG A 127 28.90 -8.96 -8.65
N PRO A 128 29.99 -9.21 -9.39
CA PRO A 128 29.94 -9.26 -10.84
C PRO A 128 28.96 -10.37 -11.30
N PRO A 129 28.50 -10.32 -12.56
CA PRO A 129 27.78 -11.43 -13.17
C PRO A 129 28.56 -12.74 -13.01
N GLY A 130 27.85 -13.85 -12.74
CA GLY A 130 28.48 -15.16 -12.63
C GLY A 130 29.16 -15.60 -13.93
N ARG A 131 30.17 -16.48 -13.83
CA ARG A 131 30.79 -17.12 -15.01
C ARG A 131 29.79 -17.98 -15.80
N ALA A 132 28.84 -18.59 -15.09
CA ALA A 132 27.64 -19.18 -15.67
C ALA A 132 26.49 -18.21 -15.41
N LEU A 133 26.09 -17.47 -16.44
CA LEU A 133 25.10 -16.42 -16.31
C LEU A 133 23.73 -17.02 -16.01
N VAL A 134 23.04 -16.48 -14.99
CA VAL A 134 21.66 -16.86 -14.69
C VAL A 134 20.72 -15.70 -15.00
N VAL A 135 19.92 -15.86 -16.05
CA VAL A 135 18.82 -14.95 -16.39
C VAL A 135 17.54 -15.56 -15.88
N GLY A 136 16.69 -14.79 -15.20
CA GLY A 136 15.44 -15.34 -14.73
C GLY A 136 14.30 -14.37 -14.58
N ARG A 137 13.12 -14.93 -14.36
CA ARG A 137 11.88 -14.19 -14.14
C ARG A 137 10.96 -14.90 -13.17
N TYR A 138 10.10 -14.15 -12.51
CA TYR A 138 8.95 -14.73 -11.81
C TYR A 138 7.72 -13.82 -11.94
N SER A 139 6.55 -14.45 -11.99
CA SER A 139 5.24 -13.82 -11.88
C SER A 139 4.19 -14.92 -11.80
N ARG A 140 2.91 -14.55 -11.74
CA ARG A 140 1.80 -15.50 -11.89
C ARG A 140 1.90 -16.21 -13.24
N ASP A 141 1.50 -17.48 -13.25
CA ASP A 141 1.48 -18.33 -14.45
C ASP A 141 0.21 -18.06 -15.27
N GLU A 142 0.12 -16.83 -15.79
CA GLU A 142 -1.03 -16.33 -16.55
C GLU A 142 -0.55 -15.76 -17.88
N PRO A 143 -1.24 -16.02 -19.01
CA PRO A 143 -0.82 -15.55 -20.34
C PRO A 143 -0.49 -14.05 -20.43
N ILE A 144 -1.24 -13.20 -19.71
CA ILE A 144 -1.03 -11.75 -19.71
C ILE A 144 0.34 -11.33 -19.11
N LYS A 145 0.98 -12.22 -18.34
CA LYS A 145 2.30 -12.02 -17.71
C LYS A 145 3.47 -12.54 -18.58
N PHE A 146 3.22 -12.94 -19.82
CA PHE A 146 4.21 -13.45 -20.78
C PHE A 146 4.12 -12.68 -22.09
N PRO A 147 5.12 -12.77 -22.99
CA PRO A 147 5.04 -12.20 -24.32
C PRO A 147 3.81 -12.68 -25.10
N ALA A 148 3.42 -11.94 -26.13
CA ALA A 148 2.19 -12.23 -26.87
C ALA A 148 2.24 -13.55 -27.66
N SER A 149 3.46 -14.03 -27.95
CA SER A 149 3.66 -15.22 -28.78
C SER A 149 4.83 -16.07 -28.31
N ALA A 150 4.85 -17.33 -28.76
CA ALA A 150 6.01 -18.19 -28.60
C ALA A 150 7.26 -17.66 -29.30
N GLU A 151 7.10 -16.94 -30.40
CA GLU A 151 8.22 -16.34 -31.14
C GLU A 151 8.91 -15.26 -30.30
N GLU A 152 8.15 -14.32 -29.75
CA GLU A 152 8.69 -13.29 -28.85
C GLU A 152 9.33 -13.91 -27.60
N LEU A 153 8.70 -14.94 -27.02
CA LEU A 153 9.24 -15.67 -25.88
C LEU A 153 10.59 -16.33 -26.21
N LEU A 154 10.67 -17.03 -27.34
CA LEU A 154 11.90 -17.72 -27.77
C LEU A 154 12.99 -16.73 -28.18
N THR A 155 12.64 -15.58 -28.76
CA THR A 155 13.59 -14.52 -29.10
C THR A 155 14.13 -13.83 -27.85
N GLY A 156 13.25 -13.39 -26.95
CA GLY A 156 13.63 -12.66 -25.73
C GLY A 156 14.42 -13.50 -24.72
N TYR A 157 14.14 -14.80 -24.63
CA TYR A 157 14.84 -15.73 -23.73
C TYR A 157 15.77 -16.70 -24.48
N GLY A 158 16.07 -16.40 -25.75
CA GLY A 158 16.85 -17.22 -26.68
C GLY A 158 18.35 -17.20 -26.45
N PHE A 159 18.79 -17.33 -25.20
CA PHE A 159 20.20 -17.34 -24.85
C PHE A 159 20.89 -18.66 -25.24
N GLY A 160 22.20 -18.58 -25.50
CA GLY A 160 23.07 -19.73 -25.76
C GLY A 160 23.10 -20.75 -24.61
N PRO A 161 23.62 -21.97 -24.87
CA PRO A 161 23.60 -23.08 -23.91
C PRO A 161 24.44 -22.83 -22.64
N ASP A 162 25.29 -21.80 -22.63
CA ASP A 162 26.11 -21.35 -21.52
C ASP A 162 25.36 -20.44 -20.52
N VAL A 163 24.16 -19.99 -20.88
CA VAL A 163 23.28 -19.18 -20.02
C VAL A 163 22.14 -20.04 -19.51
N ARG A 164 21.95 -20.04 -18.19
CA ARG A 164 20.81 -20.70 -17.55
C ARG A 164 19.62 -19.75 -17.49
N VAL A 165 18.46 -20.17 -18.00
CA VAL A 165 17.21 -19.40 -17.98
C VAL A 165 16.27 -19.99 -16.94
N ARG A 166 15.94 -19.25 -15.89
CA ARG A 166 15.05 -19.71 -14.80
C ARG A 166 13.72 -18.96 -14.82
N MET A 167 12.60 -19.67 -14.86
CA MET A 167 11.27 -19.06 -14.86
C MET A 167 10.38 -19.68 -13.78
N MET A 168 10.12 -18.92 -12.71
CA MET A 168 9.18 -19.33 -11.67
C MET A 168 7.76 -18.82 -11.99
N GLY A 169 6.79 -19.72 -11.97
CA GLY A 169 5.42 -19.47 -12.44
C GLY A 169 5.31 -19.52 -13.96
N ALA A 170 5.86 -20.57 -14.58
CA ALA A 170 5.89 -20.73 -16.05
C ALA A 170 5.58 -22.15 -16.54
N THR A 171 5.24 -23.08 -15.64
CA THR A 171 4.99 -24.49 -15.98
C THR A 171 3.75 -24.71 -16.85
N GLY A 172 2.78 -23.80 -16.84
CA GLY A 172 1.55 -23.88 -17.65
C GLY A 172 1.63 -23.04 -18.92
N THR A 173 1.93 -21.75 -18.76
CA THR A 173 1.83 -20.77 -19.86
C THR A 173 2.88 -20.99 -20.94
N VAL A 174 4.14 -21.30 -20.59
CA VAL A 174 5.19 -21.50 -21.60
C VAL A 174 4.87 -22.69 -22.52
N PRO A 175 4.56 -23.90 -22.01
CA PRO A 175 4.11 -25.00 -22.86
C PRO A 175 2.86 -24.68 -23.68
N GLN A 176 1.93 -23.87 -23.14
CA GLN A 176 0.74 -23.45 -23.87
C GLN A 176 1.08 -22.56 -25.07
N LEU A 177 1.94 -21.56 -24.89
CA LEU A 177 2.40 -20.68 -25.98
C LEU A 177 3.10 -21.49 -27.07
N LEU A 178 3.98 -22.41 -26.70
CA LEU A 178 4.68 -23.28 -27.65
C LEU A 178 3.71 -24.14 -28.48
N ARG A 179 2.75 -24.79 -27.83
CA ARG A 179 1.72 -25.60 -28.51
C ARG A 179 0.84 -24.75 -29.44
N ALA A 180 0.46 -23.55 -29.01
CA ALA A 180 -0.33 -22.63 -29.83
C ALA A 180 0.41 -22.22 -31.12
N ALA A 181 1.75 -22.20 -31.11
CA ALA A 181 2.58 -21.95 -32.28
C ALA A 181 2.92 -23.22 -33.10
N GLY A 182 2.22 -24.34 -32.86
CA GLY A 182 2.46 -25.61 -33.55
C GLY A 182 3.80 -26.29 -33.19
N ARG A 183 4.41 -25.92 -32.05
CA ARG A 183 5.68 -26.50 -31.57
C ARG A 183 5.42 -27.59 -30.53
N SER A 184 6.44 -28.41 -30.27
CA SER A 184 6.47 -29.26 -29.09
C SER A 184 6.46 -28.41 -27.82
N ASP A 185 5.87 -28.95 -26.76
CA ASP A 185 5.93 -28.42 -25.39
C ASP A 185 7.33 -28.45 -24.77
N ARG A 186 8.31 -29.11 -25.41
CA ARG A 186 9.71 -29.12 -24.98
C ARG A 186 10.32 -27.73 -25.11
N VAL A 187 10.78 -27.21 -23.98
CA VAL A 187 11.59 -25.99 -23.88
C VAL A 187 13.06 -26.25 -24.22
N PRO A 188 13.85 -25.21 -24.56
CA PRO A 188 15.29 -25.32 -24.68
C PRO A 188 15.94 -25.97 -23.44
N GLY A 189 17.00 -26.76 -23.63
CA GLY A 189 17.61 -27.56 -22.56
C GLY A 189 18.28 -26.76 -21.43
N ASN A 190 18.52 -25.47 -21.64
CA ASN A 190 19.04 -24.53 -20.64
C ASN A 190 17.93 -23.76 -19.89
N TRP A 191 16.65 -24.07 -20.15
CA TRP A 191 15.51 -23.46 -19.47
C TRP A 191 15.02 -24.33 -18.32
N GLU A 192 14.76 -23.68 -17.18
CA GLU A 192 14.23 -24.28 -15.96
C GLU A 192 12.91 -23.63 -15.63
N LEU A 193 11.82 -24.38 -15.82
CA LEU A 193 10.48 -23.93 -15.48
C LEU A 193 10.09 -24.46 -14.11
N GLU A 194 9.68 -23.56 -13.22
CA GLU A 194 9.18 -23.89 -11.89
C GLU A 194 7.73 -23.39 -11.74
N SER A 195 6.95 -24.05 -10.89
CA SER A 195 5.58 -23.60 -10.58
C SER A 195 5.60 -22.26 -9.83
N TYR A 196 4.47 -21.55 -9.86
CA TYR A 196 4.36 -20.29 -9.12
C TYR A 196 4.53 -20.56 -7.62
N GLN A 197 5.36 -19.75 -6.95
CA GLN A 197 5.73 -19.92 -5.53
C GLN A 197 6.39 -21.27 -5.18
N ALA A 198 7.07 -21.91 -6.14
CA ALA A 198 7.83 -23.14 -5.88
C ALA A 198 8.94 -22.96 -4.82
N GLN A 199 9.44 -21.74 -4.64
CA GLN A 199 10.40 -21.37 -3.60
C GLN A 199 10.18 -19.92 -3.14
N PRO A 200 10.77 -19.50 -2.00
CA PRO A 200 10.75 -18.11 -1.57
C PRO A 200 11.33 -17.18 -2.64
N VAL A 201 10.58 -16.14 -3.01
CA VAL A 201 10.98 -15.20 -4.08
C VAL A 201 12.34 -14.55 -3.83
N ARG A 202 12.64 -14.24 -2.56
CA ARG A 202 13.93 -13.69 -2.14
C ARG A 202 15.10 -14.64 -2.45
N GLU A 203 14.92 -15.94 -2.23
CA GLU A 203 15.94 -16.96 -2.55
C GLU A 203 16.09 -17.12 -4.06
N PHE A 204 14.97 -17.11 -4.80
CA PHE A 204 15.00 -17.12 -6.26
C PHE A 204 15.79 -15.95 -6.82
N LEU A 205 15.50 -14.72 -6.38
CA LEU A 205 16.17 -13.49 -6.80
C LEU A 205 17.66 -13.46 -6.44
N ALA A 206 18.04 -13.93 -5.25
CA ALA A 206 19.45 -14.02 -4.84
C ALA A 206 20.28 -14.89 -5.79
N GLY A 207 19.64 -15.90 -6.40
CA GLY A 207 20.25 -16.80 -7.39
C GLY A 207 20.34 -16.27 -8.81
N LEU A 208 19.84 -15.06 -9.12
CA LEU A 208 19.89 -14.48 -10.46
C LEU A 208 21.08 -13.54 -10.64
N ASP A 209 21.52 -13.37 -11.88
CA ASP A 209 22.37 -12.27 -12.31
C ASP A 209 21.57 -11.19 -13.04
N ILE A 210 20.54 -11.60 -13.78
CA ILE A 210 19.66 -10.70 -14.52
C ILE A 210 18.22 -11.13 -14.29
N PHE A 211 17.38 -10.15 -13.96
CA PHE A 211 15.94 -10.33 -13.95
C PHE A 211 15.39 -9.76 -15.25
N LEU A 212 14.74 -10.60 -16.05
CA LEU A 212 14.17 -10.24 -17.35
C LEU A 212 12.65 -10.39 -17.30
N TYR A 213 11.90 -9.31 -17.53
CA TYR A 213 10.45 -9.35 -17.49
C TYR A 213 9.85 -8.80 -18.77
N LEU A 214 9.58 -9.72 -19.69
CA LEU A 214 8.81 -9.49 -20.91
C LEU A 214 7.38 -9.98 -20.68
N ASP A 215 6.43 -9.06 -20.65
CA ASP A 215 5.01 -9.34 -20.46
C ASP A 215 4.18 -8.90 -21.67
N HIS A 216 2.90 -9.27 -21.69
CA HIS A 216 2.07 -9.10 -22.86
C HIS A 216 1.94 -7.59 -23.18
N PRO A 217 2.04 -7.12 -24.44
CA PRO A 217 1.98 -5.68 -24.77
C PRO A 217 0.70 -4.99 -24.29
N ARG A 218 -0.41 -5.75 -24.23
CA ARG A 218 -1.71 -5.31 -23.68
C ARG A 218 -1.83 -5.35 -22.15
N ALA A 219 -0.88 -5.94 -21.42
CA ALA A 219 -0.97 -6.02 -19.97
C ALA A 219 -0.85 -4.63 -19.34
N THR A 220 -1.83 -4.29 -18.51
CA THR A 220 -1.83 -3.06 -17.72
C THR A 220 -1.25 -3.35 -16.35
N GLU A 221 0.05 -3.11 -16.19
CA GLU A 221 0.74 -3.35 -14.92
C GLU A 221 0.52 -2.14 -13.99
N GLY A 222 -0.32 -2.34 -12.96
CA GLY A 222 -0.70 -1.28 -12.03
C GLY A 222 0.41 -0.94 -11.03
N PHE A 223 1.02 -1.97 -10.43
CA PHE A 223 2.10 -1.80 -9.45
C PHE A 223 3.46 -2.16 -10.05
N GLY A 224 3.55 -3.29 -10.77
CA GLY A 224 4.84 -3.84 -11.19
C GLY A 224 5.69 -4.29 -10.01
N ARG A 225 5.04 -4.85 -8.99
CA ARG A 225 5.66 -5.32 -7.75
C ARG A 225 6.88 -6.20 -8.02
N VAL A 226 6.76 -7.16 -8.94
CA VAL A 226 7.84 -8.10 -9.26
C VAL A 226 9.08 -7.41 -9.84
N ILE A 227 8.88 -6.30 -10.57
CA ILE A 227 9.96 -5.48 -11.15
C ILE A 227 10.69 -4.74 -10.03
N LEU A 228 9.94 -4.15 -9.10
CA LEU A 228 10.52 -3.45 -7.94
C LEU A 228 11.21 -4.40 -6.97
N GLU A 229 10.64 -5.58 -6.70
CA GLU A 229 11.24 -6.63 -5.89
C GLU A 229 12.57 -7.09 -6.50
N ALA A 230 12.63 -7.29 -7.82
CA ALA A 230 13.86 -7.62 -8.53
C ALA A 230 14.91 -6.49 -8.44
N ALA A 231 14.53 -5.24 -8.75
CA ALA A 231 15.46 -4.11 -8.70
C ALA A 231 15.98 -3.85 -7.26
N ALA A 232 15.10 -3.93 -6.26
CA ALA A 232 15.46 -3.83 -4.84
C ALA A 232 16.36 -4.98 -4.37
N SER A 233 16.33 -6.14 -5.05
CA SER A 233 17.12 -7.29 -4.64
C SER A 233 18.62 -7.17 -4.91
N GLY A 234 19.04 -6.21 -5.74
CA GLY A 234 20.42 -6.10 -6.22
C GLY A 234 20.70 -6.92 -7.49
N VAL A 235 19.65 -7.28 -8.23
CA VAL A 235 19.74 -7.95 -9.54
C VAL A 235 19.56 -6.90 -10.64
N LEU A 236 20.34 -7.02 -11.73
CA LEU A 236 20.15 -6.15 -12.89
C LEU A 236 18.80 -6.44 -13.54
N THR A 237 17.92 -5.44 -13.60
CA THR A 237 16.54 -5.61 -14.05
C THR A 237 16.33 -5.04 -15.46
N ILE A 238 15.86 -5.88 -16.38
CA ILE A 238 15.49 -5.54 -17.75
C ILE A 238 13.99 -5.86 -17.95
N VAL A 239 13.22 -4.92 -18.47
CA VAL A 239 11.77 -5.08 -18.68
C VAL A 239 11.33 -4.57 -20.05
N SER A 240 10.10 -4.90 -20.47
CA SER A 240 9.54 -4.35 -21.72
C SER A 240 9.47 -2.80 -21.72
N PRO A 241 9.72 -2.11 -22.86
CA PRO A 241 9.80 -0.64 -22.91
C PRO A 241 8.54 0.10 -22.46
N LYS A 242 7.36 -0.52 -22.55
CA LYS A 242 6.09 0.07 -22.09
C LYS A 242 6.07 0.46 -20.61
N HIS A 243 6.98 -0.10 -19.80
CA HIS A 243 7.07 0.22 -18.36
C HIS A 243 7.88 1.50 -18.06
N ARG A 244 8.44 2.15 -19.08
CA ARG A 244 9.32 3.32 -18.95
C ARG A 244 8.68 4.50 -18.23
N ASP A 245 7.40 4.76 -18.47
CA ASP A 245 6.69 5.85 -17.79
C ASP A 245 6.61 5.65 -16.27
N THR A 246 6.56 4.40 -15.82
CA THR A 246 6.46 4.08 -14.39
C THR A 246 7.86 4.06 -13.76
N PHE A 247 8.81 3.36 -14.37
CA PHE A 247 10.11 3.11 -13.72
C PHE A 247 11.21 4.07 -14.14
N GLY A 248 11.06 4.83 -15.22
CA GLY A 248 12.05 5.83 -15.65
C GLY A 248 13.44 5.23 -15.80
N ASP A 249 14.39 5.70 -15.01
CA ASP A 249 15.79 5.27 -14.98
C ASP A 249 16.08 4.15 -13.95
N THR A 250 15.05 3.66 -13.25
CA THR A 250 15.18 2.63 -12.20
C THR A 250 15.56 1.26 -12.78
N VAL A 251 15.20 0.98 -14.03
CA VAL A 251 15.42 -0.31 -14.69
C VAL A 251 15.85 -0.10 -16.15
N LEU A 252 16.34 -1.17 -16.78
CA LEU A 252 16.68 -1.19 -18.19
C LEU A 252 15.51 -1.69 -19.04
N TYR A 253 15.56 -1.38 -20.33
CA TYR A 253 14.48 -1.71 -21.27
C TYR A 253 15.04 -2.37 -22.53
N ALA A 254 14.32 -3.37 -23.02
CA ALA A 254 14.62 -4.03 -24.29
C ALA A 254 13.35 -4.66 -24.88
N GLU A 255 13.19 -4.54 -26.19
CA GLU A 255 12.29 -5.42 -26.94
C GLU A 255 12.86 -6.85 -27.04
N PRO A 256 12.05 -7.89 -27.30
CA PRO A 256 12.51 -9.28 -27.29
C PRO A 256 13.78 -9.53 -28.13
N ASP A 257 13.90 -8.92 -29.31
CA ASP A 257 15.05 -9.06 -30.21
C ASP A 257 16.30 -8.29 -29.77
N GLU A 258 16.17 -7.35 -28.83
CA GLU A 258 17.27 -6.56 -28.29
C GLU A 258 17.89 -7.18 -27.03
N VAL A 259 17.14 -8.03 -26.33
CA VAL A 259 17.48 -8.54 -24.99
C VAL A 259 18.84 -9.20 -24.96
N VAL A 260 19.08 -10.18 -25.85
CA VAL A 260 20.32 -10.98 -25.81
C VAL A 260 21.55 -10.09 -26.01
N ALA A 261 21.50 -9.18 -26.98
CA ALA A 261 22.57 -8.22 -27.22
C ALA A 261 22.77 -7.25 -26.04
N LEU A 262 21.69 -6.77 -25.42
CA LEU A 262 21.76 -5.89 -24.26
C LEU A 262 22.41 -6.60 -23.07
N VAL A 263 21.99 -7.82 -22.76
CA VAL A 263 22.55 -8.65 -21.68
C VAL A 263 24.06 -8.84 -21.87
N HIS A 264 24.51 -9.23 -23.06
CA HIS A 264 25.94 -9.43 -23.32
C HIS A 264 26.77 -8.15 -23.15
N ARG A 265 26.24 -6.98 -23.55
CA ARG A 265 26.91 -5.69 -23.35
C ARG A 265 27.10 -5.37 -21.87
N TRP A 266 26.07 -5.55 -21.04
CA TRP A 266 26.17 -5.28 -19.60
C TRP A 266 27.07 -6.28 -18.87
N VAL A 267 27.08 -7.55 -19.29
CA VAL A 267 27.96 -8.56 -18.70
C VAL A 267 29.42 -8.33 -19.06
N ALA A 268 29.70 -7.77 -20.24
CA ALA A 268 31.05 -7.44 -20.69
C ALA A 268 31.67 -6.23 -19.95
N ASP A 269 30.87 -5.42 -19.25
CA ASP A 269 31.34 -4.28 -18.44
C ASP A 269 30.87 -4.41 -16.97
N PRO A 270 31.63 -5.12 -16.12
CA PRO A 270 31.28 -5.31 -14.71
C PRO A 270 31.16 -4.01 -13.91
N ALA A 271 31.88 -2.95 -14.30
CA ALA A 271 31.85 -1.66 -13.60
C ALA A 271 30.55 -0.92 -13.92
N ALA A 272 30.14 -0.90 -15.19
CA ALA A 272 28.84 -0.38 -15.59
C ALA A 272 27.72 -1.18 -14.92
N TYR A 273 27.77 -2.52 -14.98
CA TYR A 273 26.79 -3.39 -14.33
C TYR A 273 26.58 -3.04 -12.85
N ALA A 274 27.67 -2.94 -12.09
CA ALA A 274 27.60 -2.62 -10.66
C ALA A 274 27.00 -1.23 -10.42
N THR A 275 27.41 -0.24 -11.23
CA THR A 275 26.88 1.13 -11.16
C THR A 275 25.37 1.17 -11.43
N GLN A 276 24.90 0.43 -12.44
CA GLN A 276 23.47 0.37 -12.76
C GLN A 276 22.66 -0.33 -11.67
N VAL A 277 23.18 -1.42 -11.09
CA VAL A 277 22.50 -2.11 -9.98
C VAL A 277 22.37 -1.18 -8.77
N GLU A 278 23.44 -0.47 -8.39
CA GLU A 278 23.37 0.48 -7.28
C GLU A 278 22.42 1.64 -7.57
N HIS A 279 22.47 2.17 -8.79
CA HIS A 279 21.54 3.19 -9.24
C HIS A 279 20.08 2.71 -9.13
N SER A 280 19.76 1.53 -9.66
CA SER A 280 18.43 0.92 -9.55
C SER A 280 17.97 0.83 -8.09
N ARG A 281 18.83 0.36 -7.18
CA ARG A 281 18.51 0.23 -5.74
C ARG A 281 18.21 1.58 -5.09
N SER A 282 19.07 2.58 -5.33
CA SER A 282 18.87 3.94 -4.81
C SER A 282 17.55 4.53 -5.30
N ARG A 283 17.24 4.38 -6.59
CA ARG A 283 15.99 4.87 -7.18
C ARG A 283 14.76 4.14 -6.63
N VAL A 284 14.86 2.84 -6.35
CA VAL A 284 13.78 2.10 -5.67
C VAL A 284 13.52 2.67 -4.28
N ALA A 285 14.57 2.86 -3.46
CA ALA A 285 14.43 3.40 -2.12
C ALA A 285 13.86 4.84 -2.12
N GLU A 286 14.33 5.68 -3.04
CA GLU A 286 13.91 7.09 -3.18
C GLU A 286 12.45 7.23 -3.63
N ARG A 287 12.03 6.45 -4.64
CA ARG A 287 10.74 6.65 -5.33
C ARG A 287 9.63 5.73 -4.85
N PHE A 288 9.97 4.54 -4.36
CA PHE A 288 9.03 3.48 -4.02
C PHE A 288 9.18 3.00 -2.57
N GLY A 289 10.09 3.59 -1.79
CA GLY A 289 10.30 3.27 -0.38
C GLY A 289 9.27 3.90 0.57
N TYR A 290 9.27 3.44 1.82
CA TYR A 290 8.36 3.93 2.87
C TYR A 290 8.48 5.43 3.14
N THR A 291 9.69 6.01 3.02
CA THR A 291 9.93 7.44 3.26
C THR A 291 9.11 8.31 2.31
N ARG A 292 9.07 7.98 1.02
CA ARG A 292 8.27 8.68 0.01
C ARG A 292 6.78 8.63 0.35
N PHE A 293 6.28 7.42 0.64
CA PHE A 293 4.88 7.21 0.99
C PHE A 293 4.48 7.98 2.26
N THR A 294 5.28 7.89 3.33
CA THR A 294 5.00 8.59 4.59
C THR A 294 5.04 10.10 4.44
N ALA A 295 5.98 10.65 3.64
CA ALA A 295 6.01 12.07 3.33
C ALA A 295 4.74 12.52 2.58
N GLN A 296 4.29 11.73 1.59
CA GLN A 296 3.07 12.00 0.85
C GLN A 296 1.84 12.02 1.76
N ILE A 297 1.65 10.99 2.59
CA ILE A 297 0.50 10.91 3.50
C ILE A 297 0.52 12.06 4.52
N ARG A 298 1.70 12.46 5.03
CA ARG A 298 1.84 13.59 5.97
C ARG A 298 1.60 14.95 5.32
N SER A 299 1.77 15.08 4.01
CA SER A 299 1.47 16.31 3.28
C SER A 299 -0.01 16.50 2.96
N LEU A 300 -0.83 15.45 3.14
CA LEU A 300 -2.26 15.58 2.94
C LEU A 300 -2.83 16.56 3.97
N PRO A 301 -3.82 17.39 3.58
CA PRO A 301 -4.50 18.28 4.51
C PRO A 301 -5.23 17.43 5.56
N GLY A 302 -4.59 17.21 6.70
CA GLY A 302 -5.27 16.75 7.90
C GLY A 302 -5.53 17.98 8.75
N GLU A 303 -6.78 18.44 8.83
CA GLU A 303 -7.16 19.08 10.07
C GLU A 303 -7.02 17.98 11.13
N GLN A 304 -6.18 18.21 12.15
CA GLN A 304 -6.35 17.42 13.37
C GLN A 304 -7.84 17.55 13.71
N PRO A 305 -8.59 16.43 13.87
CA PRO A 305 -9.94 16.55 14.37
C PRO A 305 -9.85 17.45 15.60
N PRO A 306 -10.63 18.54 15.67
CA PRO A 306 -10.58 19.39 16.84
C PRO A 306 -10.67 18.46 18.04
N ALA A 307 -9.74 18.61 18.99
CA ALA A 307 -9.86 17.90 20.27
C ALA A 307 -11.32 18.03 20.69
N PRO A 308 -12.04 16.92 20.98
CA PRO A 308 -13.47 16.95 21.18
C PRO A 308 -13.77 18.15 22.06
N GLU A 309 -14.54 19.10 21.52
CA GLU A 309 -14.85 20.32 22.26
C GLU A 309 -15.43 19.85 23.58
N PRO A 310 -14.83 20.25 24.70
CA PRO A 310 -15.29 19.72 25.95
C PRO A 310 -16.78 19.99 26.11
N PRO A 311 -17.54 19.04 26.66
CA PRO A 311 -18.98 19.22 26.83
C PRO A 311 -19.23 20.54 27.56
N HIS A 312 -20.00 21.40 26.91
CA HIS A 312 -20.33 22.73 27.39
C HIS A 312 -21.85 22.89 27.50
N GLY A 313 -22.29 23.58 28.54
CA GLY A 313 -23.67 24.02 28.72
C GLY A 313 -23.69 25.49 29.15
N PRO A 314 -24.87 26.08 29.40
CA PRO A 314 -24.97 27.48 29.81
C PRO A 314 -24.19 27.73 31.11
N GLY A 315 -22.97 28.27 30.96
CA GLY A 315 -22.06 28.65 32.04
C GLY A 315 -21.10 27.57 32.56
N TRP A 316 -21.12 26.34 32.03
CA TRP A 316 -20.23 25.26 32.48
C TRP A 316 -19.53 24.55 31.31
N TRP A 317 -18.34 24.01 31.58
CA TRP A 317 -17.54 23.24 30.63
C TRP A 317 -16.58 22.30 31.36
N VAL A 318 -16.11 21.27 30.67
CA VAL A 318 -15.24 20.22 31.24
C VAL A 318 -13.83 20.31 30.66
N ARG A 319 -12.80 19.84 31.36
CA ARG A 319 -11.48 19.62 30.76
C ARG A 319 -10.89 18.34 31.31
N ARG A 320 -10.45 17.45 30.43
CA ARG A 320 -9.68 16.25 30.80
C ARG A 320 -8.20 16.56 30.69
N SER A 321 -7.43 16.08 31.67
CA SER A 321 -5.98 16.14 31.67
C SER A 321 -5.42 14.76 32.01
N SER A 322 -4.46 14.29 31.19
CA SER A 322 -3.67 13.09 31.46
C SER A 322 -2.42 13.37 32.30
N ASP A 323 -2.16 14.64 32.63
CA ASP A 323 -1.08 15.07 33.52
C ASP A 323 -1.65 15.49 34.89
N PRO A 324 -1.40 14.72 35.96
CA PRO A 324 -1.90 15.05 37.30
C PRO A 324 -1.31 16.34 37.87
N HIS A 325 -0.24 16.87 37.27
CA HIS A 325 0.43 18.12 37.65
C HIS A 325 0.01 19.33 36.80
N GLU A 326 -0.90 19.16 35.84
CA GLU A 326 -1.39 20.28 35.03
C GLU A 326 -2.14 21.30 35.92
N PRO A 327 -1.87 22.61 35.77
CA PRO A 327 -2.58 23.64 36.53
C PRO A 327 -4.08 23.61 36.24
N LEU A 328 -4.89 24.03 37.23
CA LEU A 328 -6.34 24.13 37.10
C LEU A 328 -6.73 24.99 35.88
N PRO A 329 -7.87 24.70 35.23
CA PRO A 329 -8.33 25.52 34.12
C PRO A 329 -8.55 26.97 34.55
N GLU A 330 -8.30 27.91 33.63
CA GLU A 330 -8.59 29.33 33.86
C GLU A 330 -10.09 29.52 34.15
N HIS A 331 -10.38 30.25 35.22
CA HIS A 331 -11.73 30.57 35.66
C HIS A 331 -11.69 31.92 36.39
N ASP A 332 -12.78 32.67 36.33
CA ASP A 332 -12.80 34.05 36.86
C ASP A 332 -12.83 34.13 38.40
N GLY A 333 -13.07 33.00 39.08
CA GLY A 333 -13.20 32.87 40.54
C GLY A 333 -14.38 33.63 41.19
N ALA A 334 -14.91 34.65 40.50
CA ALA A 334 -15.97 35.55 40.93
C ALA A 334 -17.35 34.98 40.61
N THR A 335 -17.53 34.43 39.41
CA THR A 335 -18.79 33.83 38.96
C THR A 335 -18.68 32.33 38.76
N GLN A 336 -17.45 31.80 38.67
CA GLN A 336 -17.17 30.39 38.42
C GLN A 336 -16.47 29.68 39.59
N GLN A 337 -16.61 28.36 39.62
CA GLN A 337 -15.89 27.44 40.50
C GLN A 337 -15.46 26.20 39.71
N VAL A 338 -14.44 25.50 40.23
CA VAL A 338 -13.89 24.29 39.62
C VAL A 338 -14.04 23.11 40.57
N ILE A 339 -14.61 22.02 40.06
CA ILE A 339 -14.60 20.70 40.70
C ILE A 339 -13.57 19.85 39.96
N SER A 340 -12.63 19.24 40.68
CA SER A 340 -11.66 18.31 40.11
C SER A 340 -11.90 16.90 40.63
N LEU A 341 -12.05 15.95 39.73
CA LEU A 341 -12.22 14.53 40.03
C LEU A 341 -11.06 13.74 39.45
N THR A 342 -10.55 12.78 40.20
CA THR A 342 -9.66 11.76 39.65
C THR A 342 -10.50 10.67 39.04
N VAL A 343 -10.38 10.48 37.72
CA VAL A 343 -11.03 9.39 36.99
C VAL A 343 -10.01 8.27 36.88
N ARG A 344 -10.34 7.11 37.47
CA ARG A 344 -9.52 5.91 37.34
C ARG A 344 -10.15 5.02 36.28
N THR A 345 -9.41 4.73 35.22
CA THR A 345 -9.81 3.64 34.32
C THR A 345 -9.68 2.30 35.05
N PRO A 346 -10.57 1.33 34.80
CA PRO A 346 -10.55 0.03 35.51
C PRO A 346 -9.26 -0.78 35.34
N ALA A 347 -8.47 -0.50 34.30
CA ALA A 347 -7.35 -1.35 33.90
C ALA A 347 -5.97 -0.93 34.41
N ASP A 348 -5.73 0.36 34.62
CA ASP A 348 -4.42 0.87 35.03
C ASP A 348 -4.54 1.54 36.40
N GLY A 349 -4.51 0.75 37.46
CA GLY A 349 -4.57 1.22 38.86
C GLY A 349 -3.44 2.17 39.29
N GLN A 350 -2.61 2.68 38.37
CA GLN A 350 -1.48 3.56 38.63
C GLN A 350 -1.50 4.91 37.89
N ARG A 351 -2.41 5.16 36.93
CA ARG A 351 -2.54 6.46 36.24
C ARG A 351 -3.98 6.94 36.28
N GLY A 352 -4.23 7.99 37.05
CA GLY A 352 -5.55 8.62 37.15
C GLY A 352 -5.58 9.91 36.35
N ASP A 353 -6.39 9.94 35.28
CA ASP A 353 -6.68 11.18 34.59
C ASP A 353 -7.43 12.13 35.53
N ARG A 354 -7.26 13.43 35.33
CA ARG A 354 -8.03 14.46 36.03
C ARG A 354 -9.13 14.98 35.13
N LEU A 355 -10.33 15.05 35.69
CA LEU A 355 -11.48 15.71 35.07
C LEU A 355 -11.78 16.97 35.87
N HIS A 356 -11.69 18.13 35.21
CA HIS A 356 -12.02 19.42 35.78
C HIS A 356 -13.37 19.87 35.21
N LEU A 357 -14.36 20.13 36.06
CA LEU A 357 -15.61 20.78 35.69
C LEU A 357 -15.56 22.23 36.17
N VAL A 358 -15.60 23.18 35.25
CA VAL A 358 -15.81 24.59 35.56
C VAL A 358 -17.31 24.88 35.46
N HIS A 359 -17.90 25.47 36.49
CA HIS A 359 -19.34 25.75 36.54
C HIS A 359 -19.66 27.09 37.22
N PRO A 360 -20.86 27.68 37.00
CA PRO A 360 -21.27 28.89 37.69
C PRO A 360 -21.46 28.60 39.19
N ARG A 361 -21.13 29.57 40.05
CA ARG A 361 -21.43 29.51 41.48
C ARG A 361 -22.92 29.40 41.79
N THR A 362 -23.77 29.82 40.86
CA THR A 362 -25.23 29.73 40.93
C THR A 362 -25.77 28.36 40.50
N ALA A 363 -24.93 27.45 40.02
CA ALA A 363 -25.36 26.13 39.57
C ALA A 363 -25.96 25.32 40.73
N THR A 364 -27.09 24.69 40.46
CA THR A 364 -27.74 23.76 41.37
C THR A 364 -26.98 22.44 41.44
N ALA A 365 -27.15 21.70 42.54
CA ALA A 365 -26.56 20.37 42.68
C ALA A 365 -27.00 19.39 41.58
N GLN A 366 -28.18 19.58 41.00
CA GLN A 366 -28.70 18.76 39.90
C GLN A 366 -27.97 19.05 38.59
N GLU A 367 -27.73 20.33 38.27
CA GLU A 367 -26.97 20.74 37.08
C GLU A 367 -25.52 20.24 37.14
N ILE A 368 -24.89 20.35 38.31
CA ILE A 368 -23.53 19.82 38.54
C ILE A 368 -23.49 18.31 38.34
N ARG A 369 -24.48 17.55 38.87
CA ARG A 369 -24.54 16.09 38.70
C ARG A 369 -24.75 15.68 37.24
N LEU A 370 -25.60 16.39 36.50
CA LEU A 370 -25.83 16.11 35.07
C LEU A 370 -24.58 16.38 34.25
N ALA A 371 -23.89 17.50 34.52
CA ALA A 371 -22.63 17.84 33.86
C ALA A 371 -21.55 16.78 34.14
N LEU A 372 -21.41 16.33 35.39
CA LEU A 372 -20.47 15.27 35.76
C LEU A 372 -20.84 13.92 35.14
N ALA A 373 -22.12 13.55 35.10
CA ALA A 373 -22.58 12.31 34.49
C ALA A 373 -22.32 12.27 32.98
N ALA A 374 -22.57 13.38 32.27
CA ALA A 374 -22.25 13.50 30.84
C ALA A 374 -20.74 13.38 30.60
N ALA A 375 -19.94 14.06 31.41
CA ALA A 375 -18.48 14.06 31.31
C ALA A 375 -17.85 12.67 31.58
N LEU A 376 -18.40 11.93 32.55
CA LEU A 376 -17.95 10.57 32.87
C LEU A 376 -18.38 9.56 31.79
N ALA A 377 -19.60 9.68 31.25
CA ALA A 377 -20.07 8.82 30.17
C ALA A 377 -19.25 8.98 28.88
N GLU A 378 -18.76 10.18 28.59
CA GLU A 378 -17.82 10.44 27.49
C GLU A 378 -16.42 9.90 27.79
N ALA A 379 -15.95 10.01 29.04
CA ALA A 379 -14.67 9.46 29.47
C ALA A 379 -14.64 7.92 29.38
N GLU A 380 -15.77 7.25 29.62
CA GLU A 380 -15.94 5.81 29.41
C GLU A 380 -15.96 5.43 27.92
N GLN A 381 -16.51 6.27 27.05
CA GLN A 381 -16.54 6.05 25.59
C GLN A 381 -15.20 6.29 24.90
N THR A 382 -14.32 7.10 25.50
CA THR A 382 -12.99 7.45 24.98
C THR A 382 -11.85 6.71 25.68
N ALA A 383 -12.16 5.84 26.65
CA ALA A 383 -11.16 5.01 27.30
C ALA A 383 -10.74 3.86 26.35
N PRO A 384 -9.43 3.66 26.09
CA PRO A 384 -8.99 2.49 25.36
C PRO A 384 -9.41 1.23 26.12
N SER A 385 -10.06 0.30 25.43
CA SER A 385 -10.41 -1.02 25.95
C SER A 385 -9.12 -1.76 26.31
N SER A 386 -8.79 -1.74 27.60
CA SER A 386 -7.59 -2.40 28.10
C SER A 386 -7.79 -3.90 28.29
N PRO A 387 -6.72 -4.69 28.14
CA PRO A 387 -6.79 -6.14 28.12
C PRO A 387 -7.13 -6.68 29.50
N VAL A 388 -8.06 -7.63 29.54
CA VAL A 388 -8.21 -8.53 30.69
C VAL A 388 -6.96 -9.41 30.73
N VAL A 389 -6.20 -9.34 31.83
CA VAL A 389 -5.16 -10.31 32.20
C VAL A 389 -5.30 -10.59 33.69
N PRO A 390 -5.16 -11.84 34.18
CA PRO A 390 -4.69 -13.05 33.49
C PRO A 390 -5.79 -14.00 32.99
#